data_AF-A0A438JZJ8-F1
#
_entry.id   AF-A0A438JZJ8-F1
#
_cell.length_a   1.000
_cell.length_b   1.000
_cell.length_c   1.000
_cell.angle_alpha   90.00
_cell.angle_beta   90.00
_cell.angle_gamma   90.00
#
_symmetry.space_group_name_H-M   'P 1'
#
loop_
_entity.id
_entity.type
_entity.pdbx_description
1 polymer ?
#
loop_
_entity_poly.entity_id
_entity_poly.type
_entity_poly.pdbx_seq_one_letter_code
_entity_poly.pdbx_strand_id
1 'polypeptide(L)'
;MGENEVEWLANGLYLYNTLLSMCADLGLEEEAEKLFEDMKKSEHCRPDSWSYTAMLNIYGSGGNVDRAMQLFDEMSELGVQINVMGGVKPDDRLCGCLLSVVSFCEGAEDANKVLACLQQANPKLVAFVNLLEEKISFEALKEEFRGILTDTVVEARRPFCNCLIDICRNRSLHERAHELLYLGTLYGLYPGLHNRTADEWCLDVRSLSVGAAHTALEEWMGTLSKIVQREEALPEAFSANTGTGTHKFSQGLASAFASHVKKLAAPFTQSEEKAGCFVATREDLVSWVQSRILSPAAVV
;
A
#
# COMPACT_ATOMS: atom_id res chain seq x y z
N MET A 1 17.96 -0.75 -39.92
CA MET A 1 18.58 -0.82 -38.59
C MET A 1 19.04 -2.24 -38.37
N GLY A 2 20.28 -2.42 -37.92
CA GLY A 2 20.84 -3.75 -37.63
C GLY A 2 20.35 -4.28 -36.28
N GLU A 3 20.24 -5.60 -36.12
CA GLU A 3 19.76 -6.27 -34.90
C GLU A 3 20.51 -5.81 -33.63
N ASN A 4 21.82 -5.56 -33.74
CA ASN A 4 22.67 -5.10 -32.61
C ASN A 4 22.36 -3.67 -32.13
N GLU A 5 21.81 -2.81 -32.99
CA GLU A 5 21.47 -1.42 -32.66
C GLU A 5 20.15 -1.34 -31.90
N VAL A 6 19.17 -2.17 -32.30
CA VAL A 6 17.88 -2.31 -31.60
C VAL A 6 18.08 -2.86 -30.18
N GLU A 7 19.01 -3.80 -30.01
CA GLU A 7 19.34 -4.40 -28.71
C GLU A 7 19.99 -3.40 -27.74
N TRP A 8 20.91 -2.55 -28.22
CA TRP A 8 21.52 -1.48 -27.41
C TRP A 8 20.52 -0.42 -26.96
N LEU A 9 19.61 -0.01 -27.83
CA LEU A 9 18.56 0.96 -27.51
C LEU A 9 17.56 0.39 -26.50
N ALA A 10 17.16 -0.88 -26.65
CA ALA A 10 16.32 -1.58 -25.68
C ALA A 10 17.00 -1.70 -24.30
N ASN A 11 18.30 -1.97 -24.26
CA ASN A 11 19.08 -2.03 -23.02
C ASN A 11 19.17 -0.66 -22.31
N GLY A 12 19.25 0.43 -23.08
CA GLY A 12 19.25 1.80 -22.53
C GLY A 12 17.93 2.15 -21.83
N LEU A 13 16.80 1.90 -22.49
CA LEU A 13 15.47 2.16 -21.91
C LEU A 13 15.23 1.31 -20.65
N TYR A 14 15.61 0.02 -20.68
CA TYR A 14 15.50 -0.86 -19.52
C TYR A 14 16.31 -0.35 -18.32
N LEU A 15 17.55 0.13 -18.56
CA LEU A 15 18.40 0.68 -17.52
C LEU A 15 17.76 1.94 -16.90
N TYR A 16 17.30 2.88 -17.73
CA TYR A 16 16.62 4.08 -17.25
C TYR A 16 15.38 3.74 -16.39
N ASN A 17 14.51 2.85 -16.87
CA ASN A 17 13.32 2.42 -16.13
C ASN A 17 13.68 1.73 -14.81
N THR A 18 14.76 0.96 -14.78
CA THR A 18 15.25 0.33 -13.54
C THR A 18 15.74 1.37 -12.54
N LEU A 19 16.54 2.35 -12.99
CA LEU A 19 17.03 3.44 -12.14
C LEU A 19 15.89 4.31 -11.62
N LEU A 20 14.94 4.69 -12.48
CA LEU A 20 13.75 5.44 -12.08
C LEU A 20 12.90 4.68 -11.05
N SER A 21 12.74 3.36 -11.21
CA SER A 21 12.06 2.53 -10.21
C SER A 21 12.79 2.55 -8.88
N MET A 22 14.12 2.47 -8.88
CA MET A 22 14.91 2.56 -7.65
C MET A 22 14.81 3.93 -7.00
N CYS A 23 14.84 5.01 -7.78
CA CYS A 23 14.63 6.36 -7.25
C CYS A 23 13.24 6.50 -6.63
N ALA A 24 12.21 5.94 -7.28
CA ALA A 24 10.85 5.92 -6.74
C ALA A 24 10.74 5.13 -5.44
N ASP A 25 11.44 4.00 -5.33
CA ASP A 25 11.48 3.22 -4.11
C ASP A 25 12.22 3.95 -2.97
N LEU A 26 13.27 4.69 -3.29
CA LEU A 26 14.12 5.40 -2.31
C LEU A 26 13.66 6.85 -2.00
N GLY A 27 12.65 7.37 -2.71
CA GLY A 27 12.22 8.76 -2.59
C GLY A 27 13.24 9.78 -3.11
N LEU A 28 14.10 9.38 -4.06
CA LEU A 28 15.15 10.23 -4.64
C LEU A 28 14.57 11.07 -5.78
N GLU A 29 13.78 12.09 -5.42
CA GLU A 29 13.06 12.94 -6.39
C GLU A 29 14.02 13.66 -7.35
N GLU A 30 15.07 14.31 -6.84
CA GLU A 30 15.99 15.11 -7.65
C GLU A 30 16.76 14.26 -8.68
N GLU A 31 17.24 13.07 -8.27
CA GLU A 31 17.90 12.13 -9.15
C GLU A 31 16.96 11.60 -10.23
N ALA A 32 15.71 11.32 -9.88
CA ALA A 32 14.71 10.86 -10.83
C ALA A 32 14.37 11.93 -11.87
N GLU A 33 14.22 13.19 -11.45
CA GLU A 33 14.00 14.32 -12.36
C GLU A 33 15.14 14.45 -13.38
N LYS A 34 16.40 14.35 -12.94
CA LYS A 34 17.56 14.40 -13.84
C LYS A 34 17.52 13.26 -14.87
N LEU A 35 17.29 12.03 -14.41
CA LEU A 35 17.20 10.86 -15.29
C LEU A 35 16.07 11.00 -16.31
N PHE A 36 14.90 11.46 -15.87
CA PHE A 36 13.72 11.61 -16.70
C PHE A 36 13.90 12.71 -17.76
N GLU A 37 14.51 13.84 -17.39
CA GLU A 37 14.86 14.90 -18.33
C GLU A 37 15.91 14.47 -19.35
N ASP A 38 16.87 13.63 -18.96
CA ASP A 38 17.84 13.04 -19.87
C ASP A 38 17.15 12.09 -20.88
N MET A 39 16.17 11.30 -20.43
CA MET A 39 15.34 10.47 -21.34
C MET A 39 14.54 11.33 -22.32
N LYS A 40 13.91 12.42 -21.86
CA LYS A 40 13.13 13.34 -22.71
C LYS A 40 13.97 13.95 -23.83
N LYS A 41 15.24 14.27 -23.55
CA LYS A 41 16.19 14.81 -24.54
C LYS A 41 16.75 13.75 -25.49
N SER A 42 16.63 12.47 -25.14
CA SER A 42 17.14 11.37 -25.97
C SER A 42 16.27 11.14 -27.20
N GLU A 43 16.90 10.95 -28.36
CA GLU A 43 16.20 10.54 -29.57
C GLU A 43 15.79 9.06 -29.55
N HIS A 44 16.46 8.24 -28.73
CA HIS A 44 16.34 6.79 -28.78
C HIS A 44 15.84 6.14 -27.49
N CYS A 45 15.93 6.82 -26.35
CA CYS A 45 15.49 6.33 -25.04
C CYS A 45 14.40 7.24 -24.46
N ARG A 46 13.35 7.51 -25.25
CA ARG A 46 12.24 8.36 -24.80
C ARG A 46 11.46 7.70 -23.65
N PRO A 47 10.91 8.50 -22.72
CA PRO A 47 10.07 7.98 -21.65
C PRO A 47 8.91 7.15 -22.18
N ASP A 48 8.67 6.00 -21.55
CA ASP A 48 7.54 5.13 -21.81
C ASP A 48 6.56 5.13 -20.63
N SER A 49 5.49 4.34 -20.72
CA SER A 49 4.50 4.21 -19.63
C SER A 49 5.13 3.85 -18.29
N TRP A 50 6.23 3.08 -18.27
CA TRP A 50 6.92 2.69 -17.05
C TRP A 50 7.66 3.87 -16.45
N SER A 51 8.34 4.65 -17.27
CA SER A 51 9.03 5.88 -16.86
C SER A 51 8.06 6.88 -16.24
N TYR A 52 6.94 7.17 -16.92
CA TYR A 52 5.90 8.09 -16.42
C TYR A 52 5.27 7.58 -15.12
N THR A 53 4.93 6.28 -15.04
CA THR A 53 4.35 5.69 -13.82
C THR A 53 5.32 5.77 -12.64
N ALA A 54 6.63 5.60 -12.86
CA ALA A 54 7.63 5.73 -11.79
C ALA A 54 7.70 7.18 -11.27
N MET A 55 7.71 8.17 -12.17
CA MET A 55 7.73 9.59 -11.82
C MET A 55 6.42 10.04 -11.13
N LEU A 56 5.26 9.54 -11.56
CA LEU A 56 3.98 9.78 -10.87
C LEU A 56 4.03 9.29 -9.43
N ASN A 57 4.62 8.12 -9.18
CA ASN A 57 4.77 7.58 -7.83
C ASN A 57 5.71 8.43 -6.97
N ILE A 58 6.82 8.92 -7.54
CA ILE A 58 7.76 9.83 -6.87
C ILE A 58 7.03 11.08 -6.41
N TYR A 59 6.40 11.81 -7.35
CA TYR A 59 5.70 13.04 -7.01
C TYR A 59 4.52 12.81 -6.06
N GLY A 60 3.77 11.71 -6.23
CA GLY A 60 2.68 11.35 -5.33
C GLY A 60 3.13 11.09 -3.91
N SER A 61 4.17 10.28 -3.71
CA SER A 61 4.72 9.99 -2.39
C SER A 61 5.44 11.19 -1.74
N GLY A 62 5.97 12.11 -2.55
CA GLY A 62 6.53 13.39 -2.09
C GLY A 62 5.48 14.47 -1.80
N GLY A 63 4.19 14.20 -2.01
CA GLY A 63 3.10 15.16 -1.81
C GLY A 63 2.97 16.22 -2.91
N ASN A 64 3.75 16.14 -3.98
CA ASN A 64 3.74 17.07 -5.12
C ASN A 64 2.63 16.69 -6.13
N VAL A 65 1.37 16.73 -5.68
CA VAL A 65 0.21 16.29 -6.50
C VAL A 65 0.08 17.09 -7.79
N ASP A 66 0.29 18.41 -7.75
CA ASP A 66 0.18 19.24 -8.97
C ASP A 66 1.20 18.83 -10.05
N ARG A 67 2.44 18.47 -9.66
CA ARG A 67 3.45 17.95 -10.60
C ARG A 67 3.06 16.58 -11.13
N ALA A 68 2.52 15.71 -10.28
CA ALA A 68 2.00 14.41 -10.71
C ALA A 68 0.89 14.58 -11.76
N MET A 69 -0.03 15.54 -11.58
CA MET A 69 -1.11 15.78 -12.53
C MET A 69 -0.60 16.37 -13.85
N GLN A 70 0.32 17.34 -13.80
CA GLN A 70 0.97 17.86 -15.02
C GLN A 70 1.64 16.75 -15.82
N LEU A 71 2.28 15.81 -15.14
CA LEU A 71 2.95 14.68 -15.77
C LEU A 71 1.96 13.67 -16.38
N PHE A 72 0.80 13.45 -15.74
CA PHE A 72 -0.27 12.62 -16.29
C PHE A 72 -0.88 13.25 -17.56
N ASP A 73 -1.10 14.57 -17.55
CA ASP A 73 -1.58 15.30 -18.72
C ASP A 73 -0.56 15.22 -19.86
N GLU A 74 0.74 15.42 -19.57
CA GLU A 74 1.82 15.27 -20.54
C GLU A 74 1.85 13.86 -21.17
N MET A 75 1.76 12.80 -20.35
CA MET A 75 1.67 11.41 -20.82
C MET A 75 0.48 11.21 -21.77
N SER A 76 -0.67 11.81 -21.42
CA SER A 76 -1.92 11.73 -22.20
C SER A 76 -1.82 12.47 -23.53
N GLU A 77 -1.28 13.69 -23.54
CA GLU A 77 -1.10 14.52 -24.74
C GLU A 77 -0.11 13.90 -25.74
N LEU A 78 0.98 13.31 -25.23
CA LEU A 78 1.99 12.65 -26.06
C LEU A 78 1.53 11.30 -26.61
N GLY A 79 0.39 10.78 -26.15
CA GLY A 79 -0.08 9.44 -26.48
C GLY A 79 0.91 8.34 -26.07
N VAL A 80 1.81 8.64 -25.12
CA VAL A 80 2.71 7.65 -24.54
C VAL A 80 1.81 6.65 -23.85
N GLN A 81 1.80 5.42 -24.38
CA GLN A 81 0.77 4.43 -24.12
C GLN A 81 0.23 4.48 -22.69
N ILE A 82 -0.93 5.13 -22.54
CA ILE A 82 -1.94 4.74 -21.55
C ILE A 82 -2.62 3.44 -22.07
N ASN A 83 -1.85 2.56 -22.71
CA ASN A 83 -2.30 1.43 -23.52
C ASN A 83 -3.66 1.58 -24.25
N VAL A 84 -3.94 2.69 -24.95
CA VAL A 84 -5.17 2.85 -25.77
C VAL A 84 -4.93 2.60 -27.27
N MET A 85 -4.15 1.59 -27.63
CA MET A 85 -4.19 1.02 -28.99
C MET A 85 -4.34 -0.50 -28.92
N GLY A 86 -5.54 -0.98 -29.28
CA GLY A 86 -5.85 -2.41 -29.37
C GLY A 86 -6.83 -2.95 -28.33
N GLY A 87 -7.59 -2.11 -27.62
CA GLY A 87 -8.60 -2.59 -26.65
C GLY A 87 -8.01 -3.12 -25.34
N VAL A 88 -6.80 -2.70 -24.99
CA VAL A 88 -6.18 -2.99 -23.70
C VAL A 88 -6.55 -1.88 -22.72
N LYS A 89 -6.99 -2.27 -21.52
CA LYS A 89 -7.25 -1.38 -20.38
C LYS A 89 -5.96 -0.60 -20.03
N PRO A 90 -6.02 0.62 -19.49
CA PRO A 90 -4.87 1.22 -18.80
C PRO A 90 -4.28 0.19 -17.84
N ASP A 91 -2.96 0.04 -17.83
CA ASP A 91 -2.38 -1.05 -17.05
C ASP A 91 -2.77 -0.90 -15.57
N ASP A 92 -3.10 -2.02 -14.91
CA ASP A 92 -3.52 -1.97 -13.50
C ASP A 92 -2.42 -1.33 -12.63
N ARG A 93 -1.18 -1.27 -13.12
CA ARG A 93 -0.07 -0.56 -12.50
C ARG A 93 -0.30 0.95 -12.42
N LEU A 94 -0.68 1.62 -13.52
CA LEU A 94 -1.00 3.05 -13.51
C LEU A 94 -2.20 3.32 -12.59
N CYS A 95 -3.23 2.47 -12.64
CA CYS A 95 -4.37 2.57 -11.72
C CYS A 95 -3.94 2.44 -10.25
N GLY A 96 -3.04 1.50 -9.94
CA GLY A 96 -2.47 1.33 -8.61
C GLY A 96 -1.61 2.51 -8.18
N CYS A 97 -0.84 3.10 -9.10
CA CYS A 97 -0.05 4.31 -8.84
C CYS A 97 -0.95 5.50 -8.50
N LEU A 98 -2.00 5.74 -9.30
CA LEU A 98 -2.97 6.80 -9.05
C LEU A 98 -3.70 6.57 -7.72
N LEU A 99 -4.13 5.35 -7.40
CA LEU A 99 -4.69 5.01 -6.08
C LEU A 99 -3.70 5.30 -4.95
N SER A 100 -2.42 4.96 -5.13
CA SER A 100 -1.38 5.26 -4.14
C SER A 100 -1.25 6.76 -3.94
N VAL A 101 -1.28 7.57 -5.00
CA VAL A 101 -1.26 9.03 -4.90
C VAL A 101 -2.49 9.53 -4.13
N VAL A 102 -3.70 9.02 -4.40
CA VAL A 102 -4.91 9.35 -3.63
C VAL A 102 -4.72 9.01 -2.15
N SER A 103 -4.03 7.91 -1.83
CA SER A 103 -3.70 7.52 -0.46
C SER A 103 -2.62 8.40 0.22
N PHE A 104 -2.02 9.36 -0.49
CA PHE A 104 -1.12 10.36 0.08
C PHE A 104 -1.73 11.76 0.14
N CYS A 105 -2.88 11.99 -0.51
CA CYS A 105 -3.53 13.29 -0.49
C CYS A 105 -4.08 13.63 0.90
N GLU A 106 -3.68 14.78 1.44
CA GLU A 106 -4.21 15.31 2.70
C GLU A 106 -5.56 16.04 2.53
N GLY A 107 -5.83 16.55 1.32
CA GLY A 107 -7.01 17.34 1.00
C GLY A 107 -7.92 16.69 -0.06
N ALA A 108 -9.23 16.97 0.04
CA ALA A 108 -10.22 16.49 -0.92
C ALA A 108 -10.01 17.04 -2.34
N GLU A 109 -9.51 18.27 -2.47
CA GLU A 109 -9.24 18.89 -3.77
C GLU A 109 -8.19 18.11 -4.57
N ASP A 110 -7.04 17.83 -3.96
CA ASP A 110 -5.97 17.07 -4.59
C ASP A 110 -6.37 15.63 -4.87
N ALA A 111 -7.06 14.99 -3.92
CA ALA A 111 -7.62 13.66 -4.15
C ALA A 111 -8.57 13.64 -5.35
N ASN A 112 -9.42 14.67 -5.52
CA ASN A 112 -10.36 14.77 -6.63
C ASN A 112 -9.65 14.97 -7.98
N LYS A 113 -8.55 15.73 -8.04
CA LYS A 113 -7.74 15.86 -9.27
C LYS A 113 -7.22 14.49 -9.72
N VAL A 114 -6.65 13.72 -8.78
CA VAL A 114 -6.10 12.39 -9.05
C VAL A 114 -7.21 11.39 -9.41
N LEU A 115 -8.36 11.45 -8.71
CA LEU A 115 -9.53 10.62 -9.03
C LEU A 115 -10.10 10.94 -10.42
N ALA A 116 -10.04 12.19 -10.89
CA ALA A 116 -10.45 12.52 -12.25
C ALA A 116 -9.55 11.86 -13.31
N CYS A 117 -8.24 11.73 -13.03
CA CYS A 117 -7.32 10.99 -13.89
C CYS A 117 -7.62 9.48 -13.83
N LEU A 118 -7.82 8.94 -12.63
CA LEU A 118 -8.19 7.53 -12.45
C LEU A 118 -9.55 7.21 -13.07
N GLN A 119 -10.48 8.16 -13.14
CA GLN A 119 -11.80 7.99 -13.76
C GLN A 119 -11.69 7.73 -15.26
N GLN A 120 -10.75 8.42 -15.92
CA GLN A 120 -10.45 8.18 -17.34
C GLN A 120 -9.86 6.77 -17.54
N ALA A 121 -9.09 6.30 -16.56
CA ALA A 121 -8.39 5.03 -16.68
C ALA A 121 -9.23 3.80 -16.27
N ASN A 122 -9.92 3.89 -15.14
CA ASN A 122 -10.70 2.82 -14.53
C ASN A 122 -11.91 3.39 -13.78
N PRO A 123 -13.03 3.64 -14.46
CA PRO A 123 -14.23 4.25 -13.86
C PRO A 123 -14.86 3.38 -12.77
N LYS A 124 -14.76 2.05 -12.88
CA LYS A 124 -15.28 1.12 -11.86
C LYS A 124 -14.53 1.28 -10.53
N LEU A 125 -13.21 1.45 -10.60
CA LEU A 125 -12.38 1.60 -9.42
C LEU A 125 -12.65 2.93 -8.69
N VAL A 126 -12.87 4.02 -9.43
CA VAL A 126 -13.29 5.29 -8.83
C VAL A 126 -14.67 5.19 -8.19
N ALA A 127 -15.62 4.52 -8.86
CA ALA A 127 -16.93 4.26 -8.28
C ALA A 127 -16.83 3.49 -6.95
N PHE A 128 -15.95 2.48 -6.88
CA PHE A 128 -15.68 1.75 -5.64
C PHE A 128 -15.05 2.64 -4.56
N VAL A 129 -14.09 3.51 -4.91
CA VAL A 129 -13.50 4.45 -3.93
C VAL A 129 -14.56 5.37 -3.32
N ASN A 130 -15.47 5.90 -4.14
CA ASN A 130 -16.56 6.74 -3.65
C ASN A 130 -17.57 5.96 -2.80
N LEU A 131 -17.85 4.70 -3.18
CA LEU A 131 -18.74 3.79 -2.45
C LEU A 131 -18.26 3.53 -1.01
N LEU A 132 -16.94 3.60 -0.74
CA LEU A 132 -16.40 3.40 0.61
C LEU A 132 -16.92 4.44 1.62
N GLU A 133 -17.24 5.65 1.17
CA GLU A 133 -17.82 6.71 2.00
C GLU A 133 -19.32 6.53 2.24
N GLU A 134 -19.98 5.68 1.42
CA GLU A 134 -21.40 5.43 1.53
C GLU A 134 -21.72 4.40 2.63
N LYS A 135 -22.91 4.54 3.22
CA LYS A 135 -23.44 3.59 4.20
C LYS A 135 -24.05 2.37 3.49
N ILE A 136 -23.19 1.51 2.98
CA ILE A 136 -23.56 0.21 2.39
C ILE A 136 -23.34 -0.95 3.36
N SER A 137 -24.04 -2.06 3.14
CA SER A 137 -23.84 -3.29 3.90
C SER A 137 -22.52 -3.98 3.54
N PHE A 138 -22.00 -4.80 4.46
CA PHE A 138 -20.80 -5.60 4.23
C PHE A 138 -20.91 -6.52 3.00
N GLU A 139 -22.07 -7.16 2.77
CA GLU A 139 -22.26 -8.02 1.61
C GLU A 139 -22.26 -7.23 0.29
N ALA A 140 -22.80 -6.01 0.26
CA ALA A 140 -22.70 -5.15 -0.92
C ALA A 140 -21.25 -4.74 -1.18
N LEU A 141 -20.52 -4.33 -0.14
CA LEU A 141 -19.11 -3.97 -0.23
C LEU A 141 -18.28 -5.14 -0.78
N LYS A 142 -18.54 -6.34 -0.26
CA LYS A 142 -17.87 -7.58 -0.63
C LYS A 142 -18.05 -7.95 -2.10
N GLU A 143 -19.26 -7.83 -2.64
CA GLU A 143 -19.52 -8.12 -4.06
C GLU A 143 -18.86 -7.09 -4.98
N GLU A 144 -18.95 -5.80 -4.64
CA GLU A 144 -18.29 -4.75 -5.43
C GLU A 144 -16.76 -4.91 -5.39
N PHE A 145 -16.18 -5.17 -4.21
CA PHE A 145 -14.75 -5.41 -4.08
C PHE A 145 -14.29 -6.67 -4.83
N ARG A 146 -15.09 -7.74 -4.80
CA ARG A 146 -14.84 -8.95 -5.60
C ARG A 146 -14.85 -8.66 -7.09
N GLY A 147 -15.76 -7.80 -7.55
CA GLY A 147 -15.80 -7.30 -8.93
C GLY A 147 -14.49 -6.61 -9.32
N ILE A 148 -14.01 -5.69 -8.49
CA ILE A 148 -12.73 -4.99 -8.69
C ILE A 148 -11.56 -5.99 -8.80
N LEU A 149 -11.46 -6.96 -7.90
CA LEU A 149 -10.36 -7.93 -7.91
C LEU A 149 -10.42 -8.86 -9.14
N THR A 150 -11.62 -9.23 -9.58
CA THR A 150 -11.81 -10.08 -10.77
C THR A 150 -11.32 -9.39 -12.03
N ASP A 151 -11.57 -8.09 -12.15
CA ASP A 151 -11.17 -7.25 -13.28
C ASP A 151 -9.70 -6.79 -13.21
N THR A 152 -8.95 -7.19 -12.18
CA THR A 152 -7.57 -6.77 -11.91
C THR A 152 -6.60 -7.95 -12.02
N VAL A 153 -5.44 -7.74 -12.66
CA VAL A 153 -4.36 -8.74 -12.74
C VAL A 153 -3.86 -9.12 -11.35
N VAL A 154 -3.42 -10.37 -11.19
CA VAL A 154 -3.12 -10.96 -9.87
C VAL A 154 -2.08 -10.14 -9.09
N GLU A 155 -1.08 -9.63 -9.79
CA GLU A 155 0.04 -8.86 -9.25
C GLU A 155 -0.40 -7.50 -8.68
N ALA A 156 -1.49 -6.93 -9.20
CA ALA A 156 -2.00 -5.62 -8.78
C ALA A 156 -3.06 -5.69 -7.67
N ARG A 157 -3.68 -6.87 -7.45
CA ARG A 157 -4.77 -7.05 -6.46
C ARG A 157 -4.37 -6.68 -5.04
N ARG A 158 -3.19 -7.14 -4.58
CA ARG A 158 -2.69 -6.82 -3.24
C ARG A 158 -2.35 -5.32 -3.10
N PRO A 159 -1.56 -4.71 -4.02
CA PRO A 159 -1.35 -3.26 -4.01
C PRO A 159 -2.66 -2.45 -3.99
N PHE A 160 -3.68 -2.86 -4.75
CA PHE A 160 -4.98 -2.18 -4.74
C PHE A 160 -5.64 -2.25 -3.37
N CYS A 161 -5.68 -3.45 -2.77
CA CYS A 161 -6.27 -3.61 -1.45
C CYS A 161 -5.54 -2.78 -0.39
N ASN A 162 -4.20 -2.77 -0.40
CA ASN A 162 -3.40 -1.90 0.47
C ASN A 162 -3.75 -0.42 0.29
N CYS A 163 -3.77 0.08 -0.94
CA CYS A 163 -4.11 1.49 -1.22
C CYS A 163 -5.54 1.84 -0.80
N LEU A 164 -6.51 0.95 -1.03
CA LEU A 164 -7.89 1.18 -0.61
C LEU A 164 -8.03 1.24 0.92
N ILE A 165 -7.29 0.39 1.65
CA ILE A 165 -7.22 0.45 3.11
C ILE A 165 -6.60 1.78 3.57
N ASP A 166 -5.50 2.23 2.94
CA ASP A 166 -4.84 3.49 3.28
C ASP A 166 -5.76 4.69 3.01
N ILE A 167 -6.47 4.70 1.89
CA ILE A 167 -7.51 5.70 1.57
C ILE A 167 -8.58 5.73 2.66
N CYS A 168 -9.10 4.57 3.09
CA CYS A 168 -10.07 4.49 4.17
C CYS A 168 -9.52 5.11 5.46
N ARG A 169 -8.29 4.78 5.86
CA ARG A 169 -7.70 5.33 7.10
C ARG A 169 -7.50 6.84 7.02
N ASN A 170 -7.00 7.36 5.91
CA ASN A 170 -6.80 8.80 5.75
C ASN A 170 -8.11 9.57 5.79
N ARG A 171 -9.19 8.98 5.26
CA ARG A 171 -10.55 9.55 5.32
C ARG A 171 -11.28 9.22 6.63
N SER A 172 -10.58 8.69 7.63
CA SER A 172 -11.13 8.30 8.95
C SER A 172 -12.25 7.23 8.87
N LEU A 173 -12.31 6.45 7.79
CA LEU A 173 -13.23 5.34 7.56
C LEU A 173 -12.66 4.04 8.17
N HIS A 174 -12.39 4.03 9.48
CA HIS A 174 -11.72 2.91 10.15
C HIS A 174 -12.46 1.57 9.97
N GLU A 175 -13.78 1.56 10.12
CA GLU A 175 -14.58 0.33 9.94
C GLU A 175 -14.38 -0.28 8.54
N ARG A 176 -14.39 0.57 7.48
CA ARG A 176 -14.14 0.12 6.11
C ARG A 176 -12.73 -0.42 5.92
N ALA A 177 -11.72 0.17 6.56
CA ALA A 177 -10.36 -0.36 6.54
C ALA A 177 -10.29 -1.78 7.10
N HIS A 178 -10.98 -2.06 8.23
CA HIS A 178 -11.06 -3.41 8.80
C HIS A 178 -11.81 -4.38 7.88
N GLU A 179 -12.95 -3.97 7.30
CA GLU A 179 -13.71 -4.79 6.35
C GLU A 179 -12.87 -5.16 5.12
N LEU A 180 -12.13 -4.20 4.55
CA LEU A 180 -11.25 -4.44 3.41
C LEU A 180 -10.07 -5.34 3.76
N LEU A 181 -9.46 -5.19 4.93
CA LEU A 181 -8.41 -6.09 5.40
C LEU A 181 -8.93 -7.53 5.56
N TYR A 182 -10.12 -7.68 6.14
CA TYR A 182 -10.78 -8.98 6.27
C TYR A 182 -11.07 -9.60 4.89
N LEU A 183 -11.64 -8.84 3.96
CA LEU A 183 -11.90 -9.30 2.59
C LEU A 183 -10.61 -9.66 1.84
N GLY A 184 -9.54 -8.86 1.99
CA GLY A 184 -8.24 -9.17 1.42
C GLY A 184 -7.66 -10.48 1.96
N THR A 185 -7.84 -10.75 3.26
CA THR A 185 -7.46 -12.02 3.87
C THR A 185 -8.31 -13.18 3.34
N LEU A 186 -9.63 -13.00 3.28
CA LEU A 186 -10.59 -13.98 2.76
C LEU A 186 -10.31 -14.36 1.29
N TYR A 187 -9.91 -13.39 0.47
CA TYR A 187 -9.55 -13.59 -0.93
C TYR A 187 -8.09 -13.98 -1.16
N GLY A 188 -7.34 -14.27 -0.10
CA GLY A 188 -5.97 -14.80 -0.19
C GLY A 188 -4.91 -13.78 -0.61
N LEU A 189 -5.18 -12.47 -0.46
CA LEU A 189 -4.23 -11.42 -0.81
C LEU A 189 -3.04 -11.37 0.16
N TYR A 190 -3.24 -11.79 1.42
CA TYR A 190 -2.25 -11.71 2.50
C TYR A 190 -1.89 -13.10 3.06
N PRO A 191 -1.29 -13.99 2.24
CA PRO A 191 -0.89 -15.31 2.71
C PRO A 191 0.16 -15.16 3.82
N GLY A 192 -0.04 -15.86 4.93
CA GLY A 192 0.89 -15.83 6.06
C GLY A 192 0.81 -14.59 6.96
N LEU A 193 -0.20 -13.70 6.78
CA LEU A 193 -0.42 -12.55 7.66
C LEU A 193 -0.44 -12.97 9.14
N HIS A 194 -1.13 -14.08 9.43
CA HIS A 194 -1.06 -14.73 10.73
C HIS A 194 -0.41 -16.09 10.58
N ASN A 195 0.69 -16.30 11.29
CA ASN A 195 1.33 -17.61 11.43
C ASN A 195 1.24 -18.04 12.89
N ARG A 196 0.66 -19.21 13.15
CA ARG A 196 0.42 -19.71 14.51
C ARG A 196 1.09 -21.07 14.68
N THR A 197 2.01 -21.14 15.62
CA THR A 197 2.61 -22.37 16.11
C THR A 197 2.18 -22.63 17.55
N ALA A 198 2.61 -23.76 18.13
CA ALA A 198 2.36 -24.04 19.55
C ALA A 198 3.05 -23.04 20.48
N ASP A 199 4.25 -22.59 20.09
CA ASP A 199 5.13 -21.79 20.95
C ASP A 199 5.04 -20.29 20.67
N GLU A 200 4.70 -19.90 19.43
CA GLU A 200 4.69 -18.51 18.97
C GLU A 200 3.54 -18.21 18.01
N TRP A 201 2.89 -17.06 18.20
CA TRP A 201 1.98 -16.47 17.20
C TRP A 201 2.60 -15.20 16.61
N CYS A 202 2.68 -15.17 15.28
CA CYS A 202 3.34 -14.13 14.52
C CYS A 202 2.36 -13.38 13.60
N LEU A 203 2.44 -12.05 13.60
CA LEU A 203 1.79 -11.16 12.64
C LEU A 203 2.84 -10.68 11.62
N ASP A 204 2.78 -11.17 10.39
CA ASP A 204 3.69 -10.78 9.32
C ASP A 204 3.08 -9.69 8.44
N VAL A 205 3.51 -8.44 8.62
CA VAL A 205 2.99 -7.27 7.90
C VAL A 205 3.91 -6.81 6.78
N ARG A 206 4.94 -7.57 6.41
CA ARG A 206 5.93 -7.17 5.37
C ARG A 206 5.31 -6.91 4.00
N SER A 207 4.18 -7.54 3.70
CA SER A 207 3.45 -7.36 2.43
C SER A 207 2.39 -6.26 2.49
N LEU A 208 2.19 -5.63 3.64
CA LEU A 208 1.18 -4.60 3.86
C LEU A 208 1.78 -3.21 3.67
N SER A 209 0.94 -2.26 3.29
CA SER A 209 1.26 -0.84 3.43
C SER A 209 1.16 -0.42 4.90
N VAL A 210 1.56 0.82 5.21
CA VAL A 210 1.54 1.35 6.58
C VAL A 210 0.14 1.31 7.19
N GLY A 211 -0.89 1.78 6.47
CA GLY A 211 -2.24 1.80 7.00
C GLY A 211 -2.80 0.39 7.15
N ALA A 212 -2.58 -0.49 6.17
CA ALA A 212 -2.98 -1.90 6.28
C ALA A 212 -2.30 -2.62 7.45
N ALA A 213 -1.00 -2.37 7.69
CA ALA A 213 -0.28 -2.94 8.83
C ALA A 213 -0.80 -2.44 10.17
N HIS A 214 -1.15 -1.16 10.28
CA HIS A 214 -1.78 -0.61 11.48
C HIS A 214 -3.16 -1.22 11.73
N THR A 215 -4.00 -1.34 10.71
CA THR A 215 -5.32 -2.01 10.81
C THR A 215 -5.16 -3.47 11.21
N ALA A 216 -4.17 -4.18 10.66
CA ALA A 216 -3.90 -5.56 11.03
C ALA A 216 -3.45 -5.70 12.49
N LEU A 217 -2.63 -4.77 13.00
CA LEU A 217 -2.27 -4.74 14.41
C LEU A 217 -3.51 -4.48 15.28
N GLU A 218 -4.34 -3.49 14.95
CA GLU A 218 -5.57 -3.16 15.68
C GLU A 218 -6.51 -4.38 15.78
N GLU A 219 -6.77 -5.05 14.65
CA GLU A 219 -7.59 -6.27 14.58
C GLU A 219 -6.99 -7.41 15.41
N TRP A 220 -5.67 -7.61 15.31
CA TRP A 220 -4.99 -8.66 16.06
C TRP A 220 -5.04 -8.42 17.57
N MET A 221 -4.79 -7.18 18.01
CA MET A 221 -4.91 -6.79 19.42
C MET A 221 -6.33 -6.98 19.95
N GLY A 222 -7.35 -6.65 19.15
CA GLY A 222 -8.74 -6.89 19.50
C GLY A 222 -9.06 -8.39 19.64
N THR A 223 -8.53 -9.22 18.74
CA THR A 223 -8.66 -10.68 18.81
C THR A 223 -7.97 -11.26 20.04
N LEU A 224 -6.71 -10.87 20.29
CA LEU A 224 -5.94 -11.31 21.45
C LEU A 224 -6.63 -10.92 22.76
N SER A 225 -7.20 -9.71 22.84
CA SER A 225 -7.97 -9.26 24.00
C SER A 225 -9.15 -10.18 24.30
N LYS A 226 -9.90 -10.59 23.27
CA LYS A 226 -11.03 -11.52 23.42
C LYS A 226 -10.58 -12.91 23.89
N ILE A 227 -9.45 -13.41 23.38
CA ILE A 227 -8.88 -14.70 23.78
C ILE A 227 -8.48 -14.68 25.25
N VAL A 228 -7.78 -13.64 25.69
CA VAL A 228 -7.40 -13.44 27.12
C VAL A 228 -8.64 -13.35 28.01
N GLN A 229 -9.65 -12.57 27.61
CA GLN A 229 -10.90 -12.40 28.37
C GLN A 229 -11.72 -13.69 28.51
N ARG A 230 -11.58 -14.62 27.56
CA ARG A 230 -12.24 -15.92 27.58
C ARG A 230 -11.40 -17.02 28.23
N GLU A 231 -10.21 -16.67 28.74
CA GLU A 231 -9.24 -17.61 29.33
C GLU A 231 -8.87 -18.75 28.38
N GLU A 232 -8.84 -18.46 27.07
CA GLU A 232 -8.43 -19.40 26.04
C GLU A 232 -6.89 -19.56 26.02
N ALA A 233 -6.40 -20.69 25.51
CA ALA A 233 -4.96 -21.00 25.49
C ALA A 233 -4.17 -20.02 24.59
N LEU A 234 -3.02 -19.56 25.10
CA LEU A 234 -2.09 -18.64 24.43
C LEU A 234 -0.70 -19.28 24.29
N PRO A 235 0.08 -18.93 23.26
CA PRO A 235 1.49 -19.30 23.15
C PRO A 235 2.32 -18.60 24.24
N GLU A 236 3.59 -18.97 24.37
CA GLU A 236 4.54 -18.27 25.27
C GLU A 236 5.01 -16.93 24.66
N ALA A 237 5.10 -16.85 23.33
CA ALA A 237 5.64 -15.70 22.63
C ALA A 237 4.71 -15.16 21.53
N PHE A 238 4.82 -13.85 21.29
CA PHE A 238 4.18 -13.15 20.19
C PHE A 238 5.20 -12.33 19.43
N SER A 239 5.08 -12.28 18.11
CA SER A 239 5.90 -11.41 17.29
C SER A 239 5.12 -10.69 16.20
N ALA A 240 5.58 -9.50 15.82
CA ALA A 240 5.16 -8.80 14.62
C ALA A 240 6.37 -8.49 13.75
N ASN A 241 6.31 -8.83 12.47
CA ASN A 241 7.41 -8.66 11.53
C ASN A 241 7.08 -7.61 10.47
N THR A 242 7.82 -6.50 10.47
CA THR A 242 7.74 -5.42 9.48
C THR A 242 8.84 -5.50 8.43
N GLY A 243 9.82 -6.41 8.60
CA GLY A 243 10.98 -6.55 7.73
C GLY A 243 12.02 -5.45 7.94
N THR A 244 13.17 -5.59 7.27
CA THR A 244 14.35 -4.74 7.46
C THR A 244 14.25 -3.38 6.76
N GLY A 245 13.13 -3.06 6.10
CA GLY A 245 12.97 -1.82 5.35
C GLY A 245 13.64 -1.81 3.96
N THR A 246 14.13 -2.96 3.48
CA THR A 246 14.87 -3.10 2.22
C THR A 246 13.98 -3.35 0.99
N HIS A 247 12.67 -3.52 1.19
CA HIS A 247 11.68 -3.72 0.13
C HIS A 247 10.70 -2.53 0.06
N LYS A 248 10.15 -2.26 -1.13
CA LYS A 248 9.24 -1.15 -1.48
C LYS A 248 8.14 -0.82 -0.46
N PHE A 249 7.53 -1.82 0.19
CA PHE A 249 6.46 -1.61 1.19
C PHE A 249 6.95 -1.54 2.64
N SER A 250 8.24 -1.84 2.88
CA SER A 250 8.84 -1.91 4.21
C SER A 250 9.62 -0.64 4.59
N GLN A 251 9.98 0.21 3.62
CA GLN A 251 10.70 1.46 3.89
C GLN A 251 9.78 2.40 4.68
N GLY A 252 10.22 2.81 5.87
CA GLY A 252 9.38 3.58 6.80
C GLY A 252 8.32 2.77 7.57
N LEU A 253 7.97 1.55 7.11
CA LEU A 253 6.97 0.69 7.77
C LEU A 253 7.36 0.36 9.20
N ALA A 254 8.60 -0.05 9.46
CA ALA A 254 9.05 -0.39 10.80
C ALA A 254 8.94 0.80 11.77
N SER A 255 9.29 2.00 11.30
CA SER A 255 9.18 3.24 12.10
C SER A 255 7.71 3.60 12.36
N ALA A 256 6.88 3.58 11.31
CA ALA A 256 5.46 3.87 11.43
C ALA A 256 4.73 2.85 12.32
N PHE A 257 5.09 1.56 12.22
CA PHE A 257 4.57 0.49 13.06
C PHE A 257 4.99 0.67 14.51
N ALA A 258 6.27 0.98 14.78
CA ALA A 258 6.75 1.28 16.13
C ALA A 258 6.01 2.47 16.76
N SER A 259 5.78 3.53 15.98
CA SER A 259 4.99 4.68 16.41
C SER A 259 3.56 4.30 16.78
N HIS A 260 2.92 3.44 15.97
CA HIS A 260 1.56 2.97 16.19
C HIS A 260 1.43 2.00 17.38
N VAL A 261 2.39 1.10 17.55
CA VAL A 261 2.51 0.24 18.75
C VAL A 261 2.53 1.11 20.02
N LYS A 262 3.34 2.17 20.03
CA LYS A 262 3.39 3.14 21.14
C LYS A 262 2.06 3.86 21.32
N LYS A 263 1.42 4.32 20.24
CA LYS A 263 0.10 4.98 20.27
C LYS A 263 -0.97 4.10 20.92
N LEU A 264 -0.98 2.81 20.59
CA LEU A 264 -1.90 1.84 21.19
C LEU A 264 -1.45 1.37 22.59
N ALA A 265 -0.29 1.81 23.07
CA ALA A 265 0.38 1.25 24.23
C ALA A 265 0.45 -0.29 24.17
N ALA A 266 0.58 -0.87 22.97
CA ALA A 266 0.56 -2.32 22.76
C ALA A 266 1.82 -2.96 23.38
N PRO A 267 1.76 -4.23 23.83
CA PRO A 267 2.80 -4.87 24.64
C PRO A 267 4.06 -5.26 23.85
N PHE A 268 4.22 -4.75 22.63
CA PHE A 268 5.30 -5.13 21.73
C PHE A 268 6.50 -4.19 21.88
N THR A 269 7.69 -4.76 21.99
CA THR A 269 8.97 -4.04 22.00
C THR A 269 9.81 -4.43 20.80
N GLN A 270 10.65 -3.52 20.32
CA GLN A 270 11.53 -3.81 19.19
C GLN A 270 12.63 -4.80 19.61
N SER A 271 12.82 -5.88 18.85
CA SER A 271 13.85 -6.87 19.12
C SER A 271 15.25 -6.30 18.85
N GLU A 272 16.18 -6.52 19.78
CA GLU A 272 17.59 -6.17 19.61
C GLU A 272 18.30 -7.13 18.63
N GLU A 273 17.82 -8.36 18.51
CA GLU A 273 18.44 -9.41 17.70
C GLU A 273 18.00 -9.38 16.23
N LYS A 274 16.77 -8.91 15.96
CA LYS A 274 16.16 -8.94 14.62
C LYS A 274 15.56 -7.58 14.27
N ALA A 275 16.25 -6.85 13.41
CA ALA A 275 15.75 -5.59 12.87
C ALA A 275 14.39 -5.79 12.15
N GLY A 276 13.42 -4.93 12.45
CA GLY A 276 12.05 -5.04 11.92
C GLY A 276 11.18 -6.08 12.61
N CYS A 277 11.64 -6.69 13.71
CA CYS A 277 10.85 -7.59 14.51
C CYS A 277 10.45 -6.92 15.83
N PHE A 278 9.19 -7.08 16.20
CA PHE A 278 8.64 -6.66 17.49
C PHE A 278 8.20 -7.90 18.25
N VAL A 279 8.47 -7.97 19.54
CA VAL A 279 8.21 -9.14 20.38
C VAL A 279 7.47 -8.77 21.66
N ALA A 280 6.66 -9.70 22.16
CA ALA A 280 5.96 -9.60 23.45
C ALA A 280 5.86 -11.00 24.08
N THR A 281 5.90 -11.09 25.41
CA THR A 281 5.60 -12.36 26.10
C THR A 281 4.12 -12.51 26.36
N ARG A 282 3.70 -13.72 26.75
CA ARG A 282 2.34 -13.97 27.25
C ARG A 282 2.01 -13.07 28.44
N GLU A 283 2.93 -12.89 29.38
CA GLU A 283 2.72 -12.05 30.57
C GLU A 283 2.50 -10.59 30.19
N ASP A 284 3.28 -10.05 29.25
CA ASP A 284 3.12 -8.68 28.75
C ASP A 284 1.73 -8.48 28.14
N LEU A 285 1.29 -9.43 27.32
CA LEU A 285 -0.02 -9.39 26.68
C LEU A 285 -1.17 -9.46 27.70
N VAL A 286 -1.11 -10.41 28.64
CA VAL A 286 -2.14 -10.56 29.68
C VAL A 286 -2.21 -9.31 30.56
N SER A 287 -1.06 -8.77 30.97
CA SER A 287 -0.98 -7.54 31.77
C SER A 287 -1.58 -6.34 31.02
N TRP A 288 -1.28 -6.21 29.73
CA TRP A 288 -1.83 -5.18 28.88
C TRP A 288 -3.36 -5.26 28.78
N VAL A 289 -3.93 -6.44 28.53
CA VAL A 289 -5.40 -6.62 28.48
C VAL A 289 -6.05 -6.28 29.83
N GLN A 290 -5.47 -6.75 30.94
CA GLN A 290 -5.99 -6.50 32.28
C GLN A 290 -5.99 -5.00 32.62
N SER A 291 -4.92 -4.28 32.27
CA SER A 291 -4.83 -2.83 32.49
C SER A 291 -5.92 -2.04 31.77
N ARG A 292 -6.34 -2.49 30.57
CA ARG A 292 -7.39 -1.86 29.77
C ARG A 292 -8.80 -2.17 30.26
N ILE A 293 -9.02 -3.35 30.84
CA ILE A 293 -10.29 -3.69 31.50
C ILE A 293 -10.52 -2.81 32.73
N LEU A 294 -9.46 -2.52 33.48
CA LEU A 294 -9.52 -1.71 34.69
C LEU A 294 -9.57 -0.19 34.43
N SER A 295 -9.32 0.26 33.19
CA SER A 295 -9.40 1.67 32.79
C SER A 295 -10.11 1.86 31.44
N PRO A 296 -11.46 1.82 31.40
CA PRO A 296 -12.23 2.02 30.17
C PRO A 296 -12.10 3.41 29.54
N ALA A 297 -11.53 4.39 30.25
CA ALA A 297 -11.53 5.81 29.87
C ALA A 297 -10.43 6.23 28.86
N ALA A 298 -9.67 5.29 28.30
CA ALA A 298 -8.49 5.61 27.47
C ALA A 298 -8.63 5.24 25.97
N VAL A 299 -9.84 4.97 25.47
CA VAL A 299 -10.04 4.66 24.04
C VAL A 299 -11.06 5.65 23.45
N VAL A 300 -10.54 6.65 22.75
CA VAL A 300 -11.23 7.47 21.73
C VAL A 300 -10.56 7.19 20.40
#